data_AF-C6I164-F1
#
_entry.id   AF-C6I164-F1
#
_cell.length_a   1.000
_cell.length_b   1.000
_cell.length_c   1.000
_cell.angle_alpha   90.00
_cell.angle_beta   90.00
_cell.angle_gamma   90.00
#
_symmetry.space_group_name_H-M   'P 1'
#
loop_
_entity.id
_entity.type
_entity.pdbx_description
1 polymer ?
#
loop_
_entity_poly.entity_id
_entity_poly.type
_entity_poly.pdbx_seq_one_letter_code
_entity_poly.pdbx_strand_id
1 'polypeptide(L)'
;MLTFTKVQAVKPSVLSKSFALKDDKLVASPGGKLWEGKAIRMTLPTIREFSETLQSLTPNEALLFGAAQKTEITIYSKAALEKHKLKNEEGVARTRINFTWPKGPGIFMLDYDPYGTTVFTREQLLEHLYAAWPALRTAPHIWRPSVSSCLINMNTGEVLKPIRGQRVYVAVKNAEDIQRAGNNLYARLWLTGDGFLTLSKSGAVLDRNIIDASVWQPERLDFCGGARCEPPVKQSLPKPIVYNEFSSPIDTRLTLPELSNEQKSFLNQKKKESREKLNVQMKKTREKWIETRLSENPKIPRQVYEKAVSECLLNGDFVLHSEHGNLITVDALLGNPEKYHALRFKDPLEPEYGNGNILAWVNLKVEKPYINSFAHGGIKYSLMGSEPVMKKYMEHFKKMTEEKNKGHKKDEMVSVRS
;
A
#
# COMPACT_ATOMS: atom_id res chain seq x y z
N MET A 1 9.03 22.91 -13.09
CA MET A 1 7.65 22.39 -13.28
C MET A 1 7.47 21.16 -12.41
N LEU A 2 6.34 21.06 -11.71
CA LEU A 2 5.90 19.91 -10.94
C LEU A 2 5.51 18.78 -11.90
N THR A 3 6.12 17.60 -11.73
CA THR A 3 5.88 16.44 -12.58
C THR A 3 5.13 15.34 -11.82
N PHE A 4 4.10 14.77 -12.44
CA PHE A 4 3.32 13.64 -11.94
C PHE A 4 2.63 12.94 -13.12
N THR A 5 1.80 11.92 -12.87
CA THR A 5 1.03 11.25 -13.93
C THR A 5 -0.45 11.23 -13.58
N LYS A 6 -1.29 11.64 -14.54
CA LYS A 6 -2.74 11.45 -14.47
C LYS A 6 -3.08 10.09 -15.08
N VAL A 7 -3.95 9.34 -14.43
CA VAL A 7 -4.47 8.07 -14.94
C VAL A 7 -5.96 8.20 -15.19
N GLN A 8 -6.40 7.81 -16.37
CA GLN A 8 -7.81 7.65 -16.72
C GLN A 8 -8.10 6.17 -16.93
N ALA A 9 -9.03 5.61 -16.16
CA ALA A 9 -9.43 4.22 -16.31
C ALA A 9 -10.31 4.04 -17.55
N VAL A 10 -9.99 3.01 -18.33
CA VAL A 10 -10.86 2.45 -19.38
C VAL A 10 -11.64 1.29 -18.80
N LYS A 11 -10.96 0.42 -18.04
CA LYS A 11 -11.55 -0.68 -17.29
C LYS A 11 -11.00 -0.69 -15.86
N PRO A 12 -11.85 -0.49 -14.84
CA PRO A 12 -13.30 -0.24 -14.85
C PRO A 12 -13.69 1.17 -15.32
N SER A 13 -14.98 1.38 -15.58
CA SER A 13 -15.56 2.71 -15.88
C SER A 13 -15.61 3.64 -14.66
N VAL A 14 -15.52 3.11 -13.44
CA VAL A 14 -15.38 3.87 -12.19
C VAL A 14 -14.18 3.30 -11.44
N LEU A 15 -13.18 4.15 -11.21
CA LEU A 15 -11.93 3.76 -10.56
C LEU A 15 -11.97 4.05 -9.05
N SER A 16 -12.65 5.10 -8.65
CA SER A 16 -12.80 5.51 -7.25
C SER A 16 -13.85 4.65 -6.50
N LYS A 17 -14.03 4.93 -5.21
CA LYS A 17 -15.08 4.30 -4.39
C LYS A 17 -16.46 4.79 -4.83
N SER A 18 -17.46 3.91 -4.67
CA SER A 18 -18.86 4.27 -4.89
C SER A 18 -19.68 4.22 -3.60
N PHE A 19 -20.72 5.04 -3.49
CA PHE A 19 -21.60 5.11 -2.32
C PHE A 19 -23.07 5.18 -2.74
N ALA A 20 -23.92 4.45 -2.01
CA ALA A 20 -25.37 4.41 -2.19
C ALA A 20 -26.06 4.22 -0.83
N LEU A 21 -27.36 4.50 -0.76
CA LEU A 21 -28.20 4.08 0.37
C LEU A 21 -28.82 2.72 0.05
N LYS A 22 -28.76 1.79 1.01
CA LYS A 22 -29.54 0.55 1.02
C LYS A 22 -30.21 0.44 2.39
N ASP A 23 -31.53 0.31 2.40
CA ASP A 23 -32.33 0.27 3.64
C ASP A 23 -31.95 1.44 4.57
N ASP A 24 -31.90 2.65 4.01
CA ASP A 24 -31.48 3.91 4.65
C ASP A 24 -30.08 3.93 5.27
N LYS A 25 -29.25 2.92 4.97
CA LYS A 25 -27.86 2.86 5.42
C LYS A 25 -26.90 3.16 4.28
N LEU A 26 -25.91 3.99 4.57
CA LEU A 26 -24.83 4.28 3.64
C LEU A 26 -23.97 3.02 3.42
N VAL A 27 -23.98 2.51 2.19
CA VAL A 27 -23.16 1.38 1.77
C VAL A 27 -22.07 1.85 0.82
N ALA A 28 -20.85 1.38 1.05
CA ALA A 28 -19.69 1.68 0.22
C ALA A 28 -19.32 0.47 -0.65
N SER A 29 -19.12 0.71 -1.94
CA SER A 29 -18.54 -0.25 -2.87
C SER A 29 -17.07 0.11 -3.12
N PRO A 30 -16.13 -0.84 -2.95
CA PRO A 30 -14.71 -0.56 -3.12
C PRO A 30 -14.38 -0.27 -4.60
N GLY A 31 -13.42 0.63 -4.82
CA GLY A 31 -12.81 0.89 -6.13
C GLY A 31 -11.38 0.36 -6.21
N GLY A 32 -10.64 0.88 -7.19
CA GLY A 32 -9.17 0.85 -7.23
C GLY A 32 -8.51 -0.30 -8.00
N LYS A 33 -9.30 -1.20 -8.59
CA LYS A 33 -8.78 -2.28 -9.45
C LYS A 33 -8.67 -1.79 -10.91
N LEU A 34 -7.58 -1.11 -11.25
CA LEU A 34 -7.29 -0.71 -12.64
C LEU A 34 -6.83 -1.92 -13.48
N TRP A 35 -7.64 -2.34 -14.44
CA TRP A 35 -7.31 -3.40 -15.39
C TRP A 35 -6.74 -2.86 -16.69
N GLU A 36 -7.29 -1.74 -17.14
CA GLU A 36 -6.90 -1.02 -18.35
C GLU A 36 -7.12 0.48 -18.17
N GLY A 37 -6.20 1.30 -18.66
CA GLY A 37 -6.35 2.75 -18.63
C GLY A 37 -5.26 3.46 -19.41
N LYS A 38 -5.33 4.79 -19.43
CA LYS A 38 -4.30 5.65 -20.01
C LYS A 38 -3.58 6.40 -18.91
N ALA A 39 -2.25 6.41 -18.95
CA ALA A 39 -1.41 7.26 -18.13
C ALA A 39 -0.84 8.40 -18.97
N ILE A 40 -1.01 9.63 -18.50
CA ILE A 40 -0.55 10.86 -19.13
C ILE A 40 0.38 11.57 -18.15
N ARG A 41 1.65 11.72 -18.50
CA ARG A 41 2.62 12.49 -17.72
C ARG A 41 2.24 13.97 -17.80
N MET A 42 2.04 14.58 -16.65
CA MET A 42 1.69 15.99 -16.51
C MET A 42 2.90 16.78 -16.00
N THR A 43 3.09 17.98 -16.52
CA THR A 43 4.07 18.96 -16.04
C THR A 43 3.40 20.31 -15.86
N LEU A 44 3.34 20.81 -14.63
CA LEU A 44 2.66 22.07 -14.28
C LEU A 44 3.64 23.07 -13.67
N PRO A 45 3.48 24.38 -13.89
CA PRO A 45 4.45 25.36 -13.40
C PRO A 45 4.36 25.55 -11.87
N THR A 46 3.16 25.58 -11.29
CA THR A 46 2.98 25.87 -9.85
C THR A 46 2.01 24.89 -9.18
N ILE A 47 1.93 25.00 -7.85
CA ILE A 47 0.98 24.23 -7.04
C ILE A 47 -0.48 24.66 -7.30
N ARG A 48 -0.70 25.87 -7.82
CA ARG A 48 -2.03 26.39 -8.16
C ARG A 48 -2.65 25.62 -9.32
N GLU A 49 -1.94 25.42 -10.43
CA GLU A 49 -2.46 24.63 -11.56
C GLU A 49 -2.63 23.16 -11.17
N PHE A 50 -1.82 22.65 -10.23
CA PHE A 50 -2.05 21.32 -9.65
C PHE A 50 -3.36 21.25 -8.86
N SER A 51 -3.72 22.30 -8.10
CA SER A 51 -5.02 22.42 -7.42
C SER A 51 -6.20 22.44 -8.40
N GLU A 52 -6.05 23.11 -9.53
CA GLU A 52 -7.06 23.15 -10.60
C GLU A 52 -7.22 21.77 -11.25
N THR A 53 -6.11 21.05 -11.44
CA THR A 53 -6.14 19.65 -11.89
C THR A 53 -6.90 18.79 -10.89
N LEU A 54 -6.61 18.87 -9.59
CA LEU A 54 -7.34 18.11 -8.56
C LEU A 54 -8.86 18.36 -8.58
N GLN A 55 -9.29 19.57 -8.92
CA GLN A 55 -10.71 19.94 -9.00
C GLN A 55 -11.41 19.38 -10.23
N SER A 56 -10.71 19.20 -11.35
CA SER A 56 -11.29 18.71 -12.61
C SER A 56 -11.34 17.19 -12.71
N LEU A 57 -10.63 16.47 -11.84
CA LEU A 57 -10.63 15.01 -11.83
C LEU A 57 -12.02 14.43 -11.56
N THR A 58 -12.32 13.34 -12.27
CA THR A 58 -13.58 12.61 -12.16
C THR A 58 -13.39 11.22 -11.54
N PRO A 59 -14.46 10.49 -11.14
CA PRO A 59 -14.32 9.21 -10.42
C PRO A 59 -13.67 8.07 -11.21
N ASN A 60 -13.44 8.21 -12.52
CA ASN A 60 -12.66 7.27 -13.33
C ASN A 60 -11.19 7.69 -13.47
N GLU A 61 -10.80 8.82 -12.88
CA GLU A 61 -9.43 9.32 -12.89
C GLU A 61 -8.76 9.23 -11.51
N ALA A 62 -7.45 9.07 -11.53
CA ALA A 62 -6.59 9.03 -10.36
C ALA A 62 -5.24 9.67 -10.69
N LEU A 63 -4.46 9.97 -9.66
CA LEU A 63 -3.10 10.47 -9.83
C LEU A 63 -2.07 9.44 -9.40
N LEU A 64 -0.88 9.54 -9.99
CA LEU A 64 0.35 8.88 -9.61
C LEU A 64 1.39 9.97 -9.39
N PHE A 65 2.12 9.92 -8.29
CA PHE A 65 3.18 10.91 -8.02
C PHE A 65 4.55 10.50 -8.57
N GLY A 66 4.66 9.28 -9.09
CA GLY A 66 5.68 8.93 -10.08
C GLY A 66 5.30 9.40 -11.48
N ALA A 67 6.31 9.54 -12.33
CA ALA A 67 6.17 9.84 -13.75
C ALA A 67 6.21 8.54 -14.58
N ALA A 68 5.23 8.35 -15.47
CA ALA A 68 5.31 7.36 -16.53
C ALA A 68 6.54 7.63 -17.40
N GLN A 69 7.26 6.63 -17.90
CA GLN A 69 8.47 6.84 -18.73
C GLN A 69 8.21 7.60 -20.04
N LYS A 70 7.03 7.46 -20.62
CA LYS A 70 6.57 8.16 -21.83
C LYS A 70 5.51 9.21 -21.47
N THR A 71 5.30 10.19 -22.35
CA THR A 71 4.28 11.24 -22.15
C THR A 71 2.87 10.67 -22.07
N GLU A 72 2.53 9.72 -22.94
CA GLU A 72 1.30 8.95 -22.87
C GLU A 72 1.63 7.47 -22.98
N ILE A 73 0.98 6.63 -22.19
CA ILE A 73 1.13 5.18 -22.24
C ILE A 73 -0.14 4.46 -21.78
N THR A 74 -0.48 3.36 -22.45
CA THR A 74 -1.57 2.48 -22.01
C THR A 74 -1.11 1.61 -20.85
N ILE A 75 -1.93 1.52 -19.82
CA ILE A 75 -1.75 0.63 -18.68
C ILE A 75 -2.60 -0.61 -18.89
N TYR A 76 -2.00 -1.79 -18.65
CA TYR A 76 -2.70 -3.06 -18.53
C TYR A 76 -2.34 -3.78 -17.24
N SER A 77 -3.21 -4.69 -16.79
CA SER A 77 -2.83 -5.68 -15.78
C SER A 77 -1.71 -6.60 -16.30
N LYS A 78 -0.85 -7.12 -15.41
CA LYS A 78 0.21 -8.07 -15.80
C LYS A 78 -0.35 -9.30 -16.53
N ALA A 79 -1.45 -9.86 -16.02
CA ALA A 79 -2.12 -10.99 -16.64
C ALA A 79 -2.61 -10.69 -18.07
N ALA A 80 -3.07 -9.46 -18.34
CA ALA A 80 -3.47 -9.06 -19.68
C ALA A 80 -2.26 -8.92 -20.63
N LEU A 81 -1.15 -8.32 -20.18
CA LEU A 81 0.08 -8.24 -20.97
C LEU A 81 0.59 -9.63 -21.36
N GLU A 82 0.63 -10.55 -20.41
CA GLU A 82 1.09 -11.93 -20.61
C GLU A 82 0.14 -12.70 -21.54
N LYS A 83 -1.18 -12.63 -21.30
CA LYS A 83 -2.19 -13.32 -22.10
C LYS A 83 -2.17 -12.88 -23.57
N HIS A 84 -2.00 -11.58 -23.81
CA HIS A 84 -2.04 -10.98 -25.15
C HIS A 84 -0.65 -10.82 -25.78
N LYS A 85 0.43 -11.21 -25.09
CA LYS A 85 1.83 -11.07 -25.53
C LYS A 85 2.17 -9.63 -25.98
N LEU A 86 1.60 -8.65 -25.29
CA LEU A 86 1.77 -7.23 -25.61
C LEU A 86 3.21 -6.80 -25.32
N LYS A 87 3.80 -6.06 -26.24
CA LYS A 87 5.11 -5.43 -26.05
C LYS A 87 4.98 -4.11 -25.29
N ASN A 88 6.10 -3.63 -24.75
CA ASN A 88 6.14 -2.39 -23.96
C ASN A 88 5.72 -1.15 -24.76
N GLU A 89 5.78 -1.19 -26.11
CA GLU A 89 5.28 -0.10 -26.95
C GLU A 89 3.75 -0.05 -26.97
N GLU A 90 3.08 -1.19 -26.81
CA GLU A 90 1.62 -1.34 -26.86
C GLU A 90 0.96 -1.05 -25.50
N GLY A 91 1.69 -1.25 -24.41
CA GLY A 91 1.27 -0.89 -23.07
C GLY A 91 2.16 -1.49 -21.99
N VAL A 92 1.94 -1.07 -20.75
CA VAL A 92 2.78 -1.47 -19.61
C VAL A 92 1.96 -1.80 -18.37
N ALA A 93 2.57 -2.57 -17.47
CA ALA A 93 2.01 -2.75 -16.14
C ALA A 93 2.37 -1.56 -15.24
N ARG A 94 1.46 -1.20 -14.33
CA ARG A 94 1.70 -0.22 -13.26
C ARG A 94 2.69 -0.78 -12.24
N THR A 95 3.98 -0.60 -12.51
CA THR A 95 5.09 -1.08 -11.68
C THR A 95 6.17 0.00 -11.54
N ARG A 96 7.06 -0.15 -10.56
CA ARG A 96 8.20 0.75 -10.32
C ARG A 96 9.20 0.84 -11.47
N ILE A 97 9.18 -0.12 -12.39
CA ILE A 97 10.02 -0.06 -13.59
C ILE A 97 9.46 1.01 -14.54
N ASN A 98 8.14 1.07 -14.68
CA ASN A 98 7.47 1.93 -15.67
C ASN A 98 7.05 3.30 -15.12
N PHE A 99 6.93 3.40 -13.79
CA PHE A 99 6.56 4.62 -13.07
C PHE A 99 7.61 4.86 -11.98
N THR A 100 8.44 5.87 -12.18
CA THR A 100 9.55 6.21 -11.28
C THR A 100 9.36 7.62 -10.73
N TRP A 101 10.01 7.93 -9.59
CA TRP A 101 10.02 9.30 -9.10
C TRP A 101 10.67 10.23 -10.14
N PRO A 102 10.05 11.39 -10.45
CA PRO A 102 10.62 12.30 -11.42
C PRO A 102 11.91 12.94 -10.88
N LYS A 103 12.89 13.10 -11.77
CA LYS A 103 14.10 13.89 -11.51
C LYS A 103 13.72 15.37 -11.47
N GLY A 104 13.77 15.98 -10.28
CA GLY A 104 13.38 17.38 -10.09
C GLY A 104 11.97 17.54 -9.50
N PRO A 105 11.30 18.70 -9.70
CA PRO A 105 10.14 19.03 -8.90
C PRO A 105 8.95 18.09 -9.10
N GLY A 106 8.26 17.76 -8.02
CA GLY A 106 7.10 16.87 -8.02
C GLY A 106 6.23 17.06 -6.78
N ILE A 107 5.30 16.14 -6.57
CA ILE A 107 4.33 16.22 -5.47
C ILE A 107 4.63 15.13 -4.44
N PHE A 108 4.86 15.55 -3.20
CA PHE A 108 4.93 14.68 -2.04
C PHE A 108 3.58 14.68 -1.34
N MET A 109 2.84 13.57 -1.50
CA MET A 109 1.50 13.42 -0.93
C MET A 109 1.54 12.76 0.45
N LEU A 110 0.84 13.37 1.41
CA LEU A 110 0.64 12.90 2.76
C LEU A 110 -0.83 12.49 2.92
N ASP A 111 -1.06 11.23 3.26
CA ASP A 111 -2.38 10.64 3.45
C ASP A 111 -2.73 10.54 4.93
N TYR A 112 -3.62 11.42 5.40
CA TYR A 112 -4.18 11.31 6.74
C TYR A 112 -5.43 10.41 6.69
N ASP A 113 -5.34 9.24 7.32
CA ASP A 113 -6.49 8.38 7.58
C ASP A 113 -6.64 8.23 9.11
N PRO A 114 -7.68 8.82 9.72
CA PRO A 114 -7.81 8.83 11.17
C PRO A 114 -7.90 7.41 11.74
N TYR A 115 -7.03 7.10 12.70
CA TYR A 115 -7.08 5.86 13.43
C TYR A 115 -8.06 5.97 14.60
N GLY A 116 -9.03 5.06 14.67
CA GLY A 116 -10.06 5.08 15.70
C GLY A 116 -11.11 6.18 15.46
N THR A 117 -11.56 6.81 16.55
CA THR A 117 -12.67 7.79 16.55
C THR A 117 -12.20 9.24 16.47
N THR A 118 -10.95 9.53 16.84
CA THR A 118 -10.40 10.89 16.80
C THR A 118 -10.12 11.28 15.35
N VAL A 119 -10.72 12.39 14.91
CA VAL A 119 -10.53 12.95 13.58
C VAL A 119 -10.08 14.39 13.74
N PHE A 120 -8.91 14.71 13.18
CA PHE A 120 -8.39 16.08 13.21
C PHE A 120 -9.16 16.99 12.26
N THR A 121 -9.36 18.23 12.67
CA THR A 121 -9.69 19.29 11.72
C THR A 121 -8.50 19.53 10.79
N ARG A 122 -8.72 20.31 9.72
CA ARG A 122 -7.66 20.77 8.83
C ARG A 122 -6.53 21.45 9.62
N GLU A 123 -6.88 22.37 10.50
CA GLU A 123 -5.94 23.18 11.28
C GLU A 123 -5.11 22.28 12.19
N GLN A 124 -5.77 21.37 12.92
CA GLN A 124 -5.09 20.40 13.78
C GLN A 124 -4.11 19.56 12.96
N LEU A 125 -4.55 18.96 11.85
CA LEU A 125 -3.68 18.14 10.99
C LEU A 125 -2.47 18.95 10.52
N LEU A 126 -2.66 20.17 10.03
CA LEU A 126 -1.57 21.01 9.57
C LEU A 126 -0.61 21.39 10.71
N GLU A 127 -1.11 21.71 11.90
CA GLU A 127 -0.25 22.02 13.05
C GLU A 127 0.59 20.82 13.50
N HIS A 128 0.03 19.60 13.50
CA HIS A 128 0.81 18.38 13.74
C HIS A 128 1.91 18.17 12.69
N LEU A 129 1.58 18.39 11.41
CA LEU A 129 2.57 18.32 10.33
C LEU A 129 3.64 19.41 10.44
N TYR A 130 3.28 20.63 10.83
CA TYR A 130 4.23 21.73 11.03
C TYR A 130 5.12 21.51 12.25
N ALA A 131 4.63 20.86 13.31
CA ALA A 131 5.47 20.48 14.44
C ALA A 131 6.56 19.49 14.01
N ALA A 132 6.21 18.49 13.20
CA ALA A 132 7.17 17.50 12.71
C ALA A 132 8.06 18.00 11.55
N TRP A 133 7.56 18.93 10.73
CA TRP A 133 8.26 19.52 9.59
C TRP A 133 8.01 21.04 9.50
N PRO A 134 8.71 21.86 10.31
CA PRO A 134 8.43 23.30 10.43
C PRO A 134 8.48 24.07 9.12
N ALA A 135 9.41 23.71 8.22
CA ALA A 135 9.55 24.35 6.92
C ALA A 135 8.32 24.16 6.00
N LEU A 136 7.45 23.18 6.25
CA LEU A 136 6.20 23.01 5.51
C LEU A 136 5.28 24.23 5.65
N ARG A 137 5.33 24.96 6.79
CA ARG A 137 4.48 26.12 7.07
C ARG A 137 4.61 27.22 6.01
N THR A 138 5.80 27.37 5.43
CA THR A 138 6.10 28.39 4.40
C THR A 138 6.28 27.79 3.00
N ALA A 139 6.15 26.46 2.87
CA ALA A 139 6.27 25.75 1.60
C ALA A 139 4.94 25.70 0.83
N PRO A 140 4.98 25.62 -0.51
CA PRO A 140 3.78 25.47 -1.34
C PRO A 140 3.13 24.11 -1.11
N HIS A 141 1.89 24.11 -0.61
CA HIS A 141 1.13 22.88 -0.38
C HIS A 141 -0.38 23.07 -0.50
N ILE A 142 -1.10 21.96 -0.63
CA ILE A 142 -2.56 21.93 -0.74
C ILE A 142 -3.12 21.05 0.35
N TRP A 143 -4.22 21.48 0.96
CA TRP A 143 -5.08 20.61 1.76
C TRP A 143 -6.39 20.29 1.02
N ARG A 144 -6.87 19.04 1.14
CA ARG A 144 -8.20 18.61 0.67
C ARG A 144 -8.72 17.40 1.47
N PRO A 145 -10.04 17.26 1.70
CA PRO A 145 -10.61 16.00 2.19
C PRO A 145 -10.45 14.85 1.19
N SER A 146 -10.32 13.62 1.70
CA SER A 146 -10.26 12.39 0.89
C SER A 146 -11.62 12.06 0.26
N VAL A 147 -11.62 11.27 -0.82
CA VAL A 147 -12.83 10.91 -1.57
C VAL A 147 -13.84 10.05 -0.80
N SER A 148 -13.48 9.54 0.37
CA SER A 148 -14.37 8.81 1.26
C SER A 148 -15.07 9.70 2.30
N SER A 149 -14.99 11.02 2.15
CA SER A 149 -15.52 12.05 3.05
C SER A 149 -16.56 12.95 2.36
N CYS A 150 -17.21 13.81 3.14
CA CYS A 150 -18.15 14.85 2.68
C CYS A 150 -19.35 14.30 1.91
N LEU A 151 -19.97 13.23 2.40
CA LEU A 151 -21.17 12.65 1.82
C LEU A 151 -22.42 13.21 2.53
N ILE A 152 -23.40 13.61 1.73
CA ILE A 152 -24.68 14.15 2.20
C ILE A 152 -25.85 13.41 1.54
N ASN A 153 -26.99 13.41 2.20
CA ASN A 153 -28.27 13.04 1.60
C ASN A 153 -28.88 14.30 0.97
N MET A 154 -29.04 14.31 -0.36
CA MET A 154 -29.57 15.48 -1.07
C MET A 154 -31.02 15.79 -0.74
N ASN A 155 -31.81 14.79 -0.31
CA ASN A 155 -33.23 14.98 -0.04
C ASN A 155 -33.45 15.62 1.34
N THR A 156 -32.62 15.27 2.33
CA THR A 156 -32.78 15.71 3.73
C THR A 156 -31.79 16.78 4.16
N GLY A 157 -30.68 16.94 3.43
CA GLY A 157 -29.54 17.77 3.83
C GLY A 157 -28.65 17.14 4.91
N GLU A 158 -28.95 15.92 5.34
CA GLU A 158 -28.21 15.22 6.39
C GLU A 158 -26.76 14.89 5.95
N VAL A 159 -25.80 15.06 6.87
CA VAL A 159 -24.42 14.65 6.67
C VAL A 159 -24.29 13.14 6.92
N LEU A 160 -24.31 12.35 5.85
CA LEU A 160 -24.10 10.90 5.89
C LEU A 160 -22.67 10.53 6.28
N LYS A 161 -21.69 11.34 5.87
CA LYS A 161 -20.29 11.12 6.23
C LYS A 161 -19.50 12.44 6.25
N PRO A 162 -19.06 12.91 7.44
CA PRO A 162 -18.30 14.16 7.54
C PRO A 162 -16.88 14.00 6.99
N ILE A 163 -16.06 15.05 7.12
CA ILE A 163 -14.61 14.96 6.87
C ILE A 163 -14.02 13.91 7.82
N ARG A 164 -13.35 12.91 7.25
CA ARG A 164 -12.52 11.96 7.98
C ARG A 164 -11.11 11.96 7.43
N GLY A 165 -10.87 11.16 6.39
CA GLY A 165 -9.58 11.16 5.71
C GLY A 165 -9.30 12.49 5.00
N GLN A 166 -8.03 12.89 4.97
CA GLN A 166 -7.55 14.16 4.40
C GLN A 166 -6.25 13.92 3.64
N ARG A 167 -5.95 14.77 2.66
CA ARG A 167 -4.73 14.77 1.87
C ARG A 167 -4.01 16.10 2.04
N VAL A 168 -2.70 16.04 2.18
CA VAL A 168 -1.82 17.20 2.02
C VAL A 168 -0.86 16.92 0.87
N TYR A 169 -0.86 17.78 -0.15
CA TYR A 169 0.03 17.66 -1.31
C TYR A 169 1.09 18.74 -1.24
N VAL A 170 2.36 18.36 -1.12
CA VAL A 170 3.48 19.29 -0.95
C VAL A 170 4.30 19.35 -2.23
N ALA A 171 4.52 20.54 -2.78
CA ALA A 171 5.43 20.71 -3.91
C ALA A 171 6.89 20.61 -3.41
N VAL A 172 7.60 19.57 -3.85
CA VAL A 172 9.01 19.33 -3.48
C VAL A 172 9.94 19.60 -4.65
N LYS A 173 11.15 20.06 -4.36
CA LYS A 173 12.18 20.40 -5.36
C LYS A 173 12.75 19.19 -6.09
N ASN A 174 12.86 18.05 -5.42
CA ASN A 174 13.28 16.79 -6.03
C ASN A 174 12.45 15.61 -5.52
N ALA A 175 11.59 15.06 -6.37
CA ALA A 175 10.72 13.95 -6.01
C ALA A 175 11.46 12.62 -5.80
N GLU A 176 12.67 12.44 -6.37
CA GLU A 176 13.50 11.26 -6.09
C GLU A 176 13.84 11.09 -4.61
N ASP A 177 13.82 12.19 -3.84
CA ASP A 177 14.12 12.20 -2.41
C ASP A 177 12.91 11.84 -1.52
N ILE A 178 11.71 11.68 -2.09
CA ILE A 178 10.45 11.46 -1.34
C ILE A 178 10.55 10.26 -0.40
N GLN A 179 11.16 9.15 -0.82
CA GLN A 179 11.25 7.97 0.03
C GLN A 179 12.09 8.23 1.30
N ARG A 180 13.22 8.93 1.16
CA ARG A 180 14.08 9.30 2.29
C ARG A 180 13.40 10.35 3.16
N ALA A 181 12.88 11.41 2.54
CA ALA A 181 12.17 12.49 3.21
C ALA A 181 10.98 11.98 4.02
N GLY A 182 10.17 11.08 3.44
CA GLY A 182 9.03 10.46 4.10
C GLY A 182 9.43 9.60 5.29
N ASN A 183 10.47 8.79 5.18
CA ASN A 183 10.97 8.02 6.34
C ASN A 183 11.40 8.95 7.49
N ASN A 184 12.05 10.07 7.18
CA ASN A 184 12.45 11.05 8.18
C ASN A 184 11.25 11.80 8.78
N LEU A 185 10.27 12.17 7.96
CA LEU A 185 9.01 12.78 8.43
C LEU A 185 8.25 11.83 9.35
N TYR A 186 8.13 10.56 8.96
CA TYR A 186 7.48 9.52 9.76
C TYR A 186 8.15 9.35 11.14
N ALA A 187 9.49 9.37 11.16
CA ALA A 187 10.25 9.32 12.40
C ALA A 187 10.07 10.60 13.25
N ARG A 188 10.02 11.79 12.63
CA ARG A 188 9.78 13.06 13.33
C ARG A 188 8.37 13.12 13.92
N LEU A 189 7.36 12.62 13.20
CA LEU A 189 5.99 12.50 13.71
C LEU A 189 5.93 11.61 14.97
N TRP A 190 6.70 10.51 15.01
CA TRP A 190 6.87 9.74 16.25
C TRP A 190 7.47 10.57 17.40
N LEU A 191 8.48 11.39 17.10
CA LEU A 191 9.13 12.25 18.10
C LEU A 191 8.16 13.31 18.64
N THR A 192 7.30 13.88 17.79
CA THR A 192 6.27 14.88 18.16
C THR A 192 5.01 14.29 18.79
N GLY A 193 4.91 12.96 18.87
CA GLY A 193 3.81 12.27 19.57
C GLY A 193 2.71 11.71 18.67
N ASP A 194 2.88 11.77 17.36
CA ASP A 194 1.90 11.32 16.35
C ASP A 194 2.14 9.89 15.85
N GLY A 195 3.18 9.23 16.35
CA GLY A 195 3.45 7.82 16.11
C GLY A 195 2.96 6.94 17.26
N PHE A 196 2.37 5.79 16.92
CA PHE A 196 1.83 4.84 17.89
C PHE A 196 1.93 3.40 17.38
N LEU A 197 1.89 2.45 18.32
CA LEU A 197 1.76 1.03 17.99
C LEU A 197 0.31 0.59 18.19
N THR A 198 -0.18 -0.29 17.33
CA THR A 198 -1.46 -0.98 17.50
C THR A 198 -1.32 -2.48 17.22
N LEU A 199 -2.38 -3.26 17.45
CA LEU A 199 -2.41 -4.69 17.19
C LEU A 199 -3.32 -5.02 16.00
N SER A 200 -2.87 -5.93 15.14
CA SER A 200 -3.74 -6.62 14.19
C SER A 200 -4.69 -7.59 14.91
N LYS A 201 -5.64 -8.21 14.20
CA LYS A 201 -6.52 -9.21 14.84
C LYS A 201 -5.77 -10.47 15.27
N SER A 202 -4.67 -10.80 14.58
CA SER A 202 -3.76 -11.89 14.96
C SER A 202 -2.73 -11.49 16.03
N GLY A 203 -2.78 -10.26 16.52
CA GLY A 203 -1.87 -9.74 17.54
C GLY A 203 -0.48 -9.40 17.00
N ALA A 204 -0.33 -9.19 15.69
CA ALA A 204 0.86 -8.56 15.13
C ALA A 204 0.90 -7.10 15.56
N VAL A 205 2.06 -6.62 15.99
CA VAL A 205 2.22 -5.20 16.37
C VAL A 205 2.52 -4.38 15.13
N LEU A 206 1.71 -3.38 14.91
CA LEU A 206 1.69 -2.51 13.74
C LEU A 206 2.20 -1.13 14.13
N ASP A 207 3.28 -0.70 13.50
CA ASP A 207 3.77 0.67 13.57
C ASP A 207 2.85 1.57 12.73
N ARG A 208 2.29 2.59 13.37
CA ARG A 208 1.32 3.51 12.78
C ARG A 208 1.69 4.96 13.09
N ASN A 209 1.14 5.82 12.27
CA ASN A 209 1.29 7.27 12.37
C ASN A 209 -0.01 7.92 11.87
N ILE A 210 -0.15 9.22 12.05
CA ILE A 210 -1.26 9.99 11.48
C ILE A 210 -1.22 10.02 9.95
N ILE A 211 -0.04 9.82 9.34
CA ILE A 211 0.13 9.70 7.87
C ILE A 211 0.44 8.26 7.46
N ASP A 212 -0.25 7.74 6.44
CA ASP A 212 0.06 6.44 5.84
C ASP A 212 1.30 6.52 4.92
N ALA A 213 2.43 5.99 5.39
CA ALA A 213 3.67 5.89 4.61
C ALA A 213 3.57 4.92 3.41
N SER A 214 2.57 4.04 3.36
CA SER A 214 2.40 3.06 2.28
C SER A 214 2.11 3.71 0.92
N VAL A 215 1.73 4.99 0.92
CA VAL A 215 1.39 5.74 -0.29
C VAL A 215 2.62 6.27 -1.04
N TRP A 216 3.80 6.24 -0.43
CA TRP A 216 5.04 6.74 -1.03
C TRP A 216 5.67 5.70 -1.97
N GLN A 217 4.92 5.32 -3.00
CA GLN A 217 5.39 4.47 -4.07
C GLN A 217 5.04 5.16 -5.40
N PRO A 218 5.98 5.32 -6.33
CA PRO A 218 5.78 6.12 -7.53
C PRO A 218 4.64 5.58 -8.42
N GLU A 219 4.39 4.28 -8.35
CA GLU A 219 3.33 3.58 -9.06
C GLU A 219 1.99 3.54 -8.31
N ARG A 220 1.86 4.05 -7.07
CA ARG A 220 0.64 3.96 -6.26
C ARG A 220 -0.39 5.01 -6.69
N LEU A 221 -1.61 4.56 -6.99
CA LEU A 221 -2.73 5.43 -7.31
C LEU A 221 -3.22 6.19 -6.08
N ASP A 222 -3.36 7.50 -6.21
CA ASP A 222 -4.18 8.35 -5.35
C ASP A 222 -5.54 8.57 -6.01
N PHE A 223 -6.60 8.04 -5.38
CA PHE A 223 -7.96 8.18 -5.86
C PHE A 223 -8.52 9.52 -5.40
N CYS A 224 -8.24 10.59 -6.14
CA CYS A 224 -8.60 11.97 -5.79
C CYS A 224 -9.62 12.63 -6.74
N GLY A 225 -10.20 11.87 -7.68
CA GLY A 225 -11.26 12.34 -8.59
C GLY A 225 -12.69 12.32 -8.04
N GLY A 226 -12.85 12.31 -6.72
CA GLY A 226 -14.16 12.19 -6.07
C GLY A 226 -14.71 10.77 -6.07
N ALA A 227 -15.85 10.57 -5.40
CA ALA A 227 -16.56 9.30 -5.32
C ALA A 227 -17.76 9.28 -6.27
N ARG A 228 -18.07 8.09 -6.81
CA ARG A 228 -19.31 7.87 -7.54
C ARG A 228 -20.44 7.72 -6.54
N CYS A 229 -21.42 8.62 -6.55
CA CYS A 229 -22.56 8.55 -5.63
C CYS A 229 -23.83 8.24 -6.41
N GLU A 230 -24.63 7.31 -5.89
CA GLU A 230 -25.98 7.04 -6.38
C GLU A 230 -26.97 7.92 -5.60
N PRO A 231 -27.81 8.72 -6.26
CA PRO A 231 -28.83 9.52 -5.58
C PRO A 231 -29.69 8.66 -4.62
N PRO A 232 -30.04 9.20 -3.43
CA PRO A 232 -29.88 10.59 -3.04
C PRO A 232 -28.51 10.92 -2.41
N VAL A 233 -27.55 9.99 -2.39
CA VAL A 233 -26.19 10.29 -1.90
C VAL A 233 -25.50 11.24 -2.85
N LYS A 234 -24.88 12.28 -2.31
CA LYS A 234 -23.99 13.18 -3.05
C LYS A 234 -22.73 13.43 -2.27
N GLN A 235 -21.62 13.53 -2.98
CA GLN A 235 -20.39 14.06 -2.41
C GLN A 235 -20.32 15.57 -2.62
N SER A 236 -20.06 16.30 -1.53
CA SER A 236 -19.90 17.75 -1.51
C SER A 236 -18.51 18.12 -1.00
N LEU A 237 -17.46 17.78 -1.76
CA LEU A 237 -16.09 18.14 -1.42
C LEU A 237 -15.90 19.67 -1.51
N PRO A 238 -15.26 20.32 -0.52
CA PRO A 238 -14.84 21.70 -0.67
C PRO A 238 -13.76 21.82 -1.75
N LYS A 239 -13.58 23.04 -2.28
CA LYS A 239 -12.43 23.36 -3.13
C LYS A 239 -11.13 23.08 -2.36
N PRO A 240 -10.08 22.52 -3.00
CA PRO A 240 -8.78 22.38 -2.36
C PRO A 240 -8.23 23.75 -1.94
N ILE A 241 -7.56 23.78 -0.80
CA ILE A 241 -7.05 25.01 -0.20
C ILE A 241 -5.55 25.05 -0.44
N VAL A 242 -5.10 26.08 -1.15
CA VAL A 242 -3.69 26.27 -1.54
C VAL A 242 -3.02 27.20 -0.54
N TYR A 243 -1.83 26.81 -0.09
CA TYR A 243 -0.99 27.58 0.82
C TYR A 243 0.33 27.91 0.12
N ASN A 244 0.84 29.14 0.36
CA ASN A 244 2.13 29.61 -0.13
C ASN A 244 2.34 29.40 -1.64
N GLU A 245 1.34 29.73 -2.47
CA GLU A 245 1.33 29.36 -3.89
C GLU A 245 2.49 29.96 -4.71
N PHE A 246 3.06 31.07 -4.26
CA PHE A 246 4.19 31.76 -4.88
C PHE A 246 5.57 31.33 -4.34
N SER A 247 5.61 30.46 -3.33
CA SER A 247 6.87 29.93 -2.79
C SER A 247 7.47 28.90 -3.73
N SER A 248 8.80 28.79 -3.72
CA SER A 248 9.51 27.73 -4.43
C SER A 248 9.23 26.35 -3.80
N PRO A 249 9.22 25.26 -4.59
CA PRO A 249 9.11 23.90 -4.06
C PRO A 249 10.16 23.61 -2.98
N ILE A 250 9.75 22.95 -1.90
CA ILE A 250 10.60 22.73 -0.72
C ILE A 250 11.75 21.75 -1.00
N ASP A 251 12.94 22.06 -0.51
CA ASP A 251 14.10 21.15 -0.56
C ASP A 251 14.07 20.20 0.64
N THR A 252 13.66 18.95 0.42
CA THR A 252 13.51 17.95 1.48
C THR A 252 14.85 17.47 2.05
N ARG A 253 15.96 17.62 1.32
CA ARG A 253 17.29 17.26 1.85
C ARG A 253 17.73 18.23 2.93
N LEU A 254 17.44 19.51 2.74
CA LEU A 254 17.73 20.56 3.70
C LEU A 254 16.73 20.56 4.87
N THR A 255 15.45 20.35 4.60
CA THR A 255 14.37 20.57 5.59
C THR A 255 13.92 19.30 6.33
N LEU A 256 14.20 18.12 5.77
CA LEU A 256 14.01 16.82 6.41
C LEU A 256 15.34 16.04 6.40
N PRO A 257 16.41 16.56 7.02
CA PRO A 257 17.67 15.83 7.13
C PRO A 257 17.47 14.58 7.98
N GLU A 258 18.42 13.65 7.87
CA GLU A 258 18.45 12.47 8.72
C GLU A 258 18.43 12.84 10.20
N LEU A 259 17.84 11.96 11.01
CA LEU A 259 17.82 12.12 12.45
C LEU A 259 19.25 12.00 13.00
N SER A 260 19.57 12.82 14.00
CA SER A 260 20.80 12.67 14.78
C SER A 260 20.81 11.34 15.54
N ASN A 261 21.97 10.93 16.07
CA ASN A 261 22.08 9.70 16.84
C ASN A 261 21.24 9.76 18.13
N GLU A 262 21.17 10.92 18.77
CA GLU A 262 20.34 11.18 19.95
C GLU A 262 18.86 11.04 19.60
N GLN A 263 18.42 11.61 18.48
CA GLN A 263 17.04 11.49 18.01
C GLN A 263 16.67 10.04 17.66
N LYS A 264 17.58 9.29 17.04
CA LYS A 264 17.40 7.86 16.75
C LYS A 264 17.28 7.04 18.04
N SER A 265 18.14 7.32 19.03
CA SER A 265 18.09 6.67 20.35
C SER A 265 16.76 6.94 21.06
N PHE A 266 16.35 8.21 21.11
CA PHE A 266 15.09 8.61 21.74
C PHE A 266 13.86 8.03 21.04
N LEU A 267 13.87 7.96 19.70
CA LEU A 267 12.82 7.28 18.93
C LEU A 267 12.72 5.79 19.29
N ASN A 268 13.87 5.10 19.37
CA ASN A 268 13.90 3.68 19.72
C ASN A 268 13.37 3.46 21.14
N GLN A 269 13.72 4.32 22.09
CA GLN A 269 13.19 4.30 23.44
C GLN A 269 11.66 4.46 23.44
N LYS A 270 11.11 5.48 22.77
CA LYS A 270 9.65 5.68 22.66
C LYS A 270 8.93 4.45 22.09
N LYS A 271 9.48 3.84 21.03
CA LYS A 271 8.90 2.64 20.43
C LYS A 271 8.97 1.43 21.37
N LYS A 272 10.07 1.27 22.11
CA LYS A 272 10.24 0.20 23.11
C LYS A 272 9.20 0.34 24.23
N GLU A 273 9.05 1.53 24.81
CA GLU A 273 8.05 1.80 25.85
C GLU A 273 6.62 1.58 25.34
N SER A 274 6.32 1.99 24.10
CA SER A 274 5.01 1.72 23.46
C SER A 274 4.77 0.21 23.30
N ARG A 275 5.79 -0.56 22.92
CA ARG A 275 5.73 -2.01 22.78
C ARG A 275 5.46 -2.70 24.13
N GLU A 276 6.15 -2.26 25.17
CA GLU A 276 6.01 -2.81 26.53
C GLU A 276 4.58 -2.61 27.05
N LYS A 277 3.99 -1.42 26.84
CA LYS A 277 2.59 -1.12 27.19
C LYS A 277 1.60 -2.05 26.47
N LEU A 278 1.90 -2.46 25.24
CA LEU A 278 1.05 -3.38 24.47
C LEU A 278 1.28 -4.86 24.77
N ASN A 279 2.33 -5.24 25.50
CA ASN A 279 2.76 -6.64 25.58
C ASN A 279 1.68 -7.57 26.18
N VAL A 280 0.99 -7.13 27.23
CA VAL A 280 -0.10 -7.90 27.85
C VAL A 280 -1.25 -8.09 26.87
N GLN A 281 -1.67 -7.01 26.20
CA GLN A 281 -2.75 -7.06 25.22
C GLN A 281 -2.36 -7.90 24.01
N MET A 282 -1.11 -7.80 23.53
CA MET A 282 -0.57 -8.59 22.43
C MET A 282 -0.66 -10.09 22.74
N LYS A 283 -0.23 -10.52 23.93
CA LYS A 283 -0.33 -11.91 24.37
C LYS A 283 -1.78 -12.39 24.40
N LYS A 284 -2.69 -11.60 24.98
CA LYS A 284 -4.13 -11.92 25.02
C LYS A 284 -4.76 -12.03 23.62
N THR A 285 -4.43 -11.10 22.71
CA THR A 285 -4.94 -11.13 21.33
C THR A 285 -4.43 -12.35 20.57
N ARG A 286 -3.14 -12.68 20.69
CA ARG A 286 -2.56 -13.88 20.09
C ARG A 286 -3.20 -15.15 20.62
N GLU A 287 -3.36 -15.25 21.93
CA GLU A 287 -4.01 -16.39 22.60
C GLU A 287 -5.44 -16.59 22.08
N LYS A 288 -6.25 -15.52 22.06
CA LYS A 288 -7.60 -15.57 21.50
C LYS A 288 -7.61 -16.01 20.03
N TRP A 289 -6.65 -15.54 19.25
CA TRP A 289 -6.51 -15.92 17.84
C TRP A 289 -6.17 -17.41 17.70
N ILE A 290 -5.23 -17.92 18.50
CA ILE A 290 -4.84 -19.34 18.53
C ILE A 290 -6.04 -20.23 18.91
N GLU A 291 -6.75 -19.89 19.98
CA GLU A 291 -7.95 -20.64 20.42
C GLU A 291 -9.02 -20.70 19.32
N THR A 292 -9.26 -19.57 18.66
CA THR A 292 -10.20 -19.51 17.52
C THR A 292 -9.76 -20.49 16.42
N ARG A 293 -8.48 -20.50 16.04
CA ARG A 293 -7.97 -21.39 14.99
C ARG A 293 -7.99 -22.87 15.37
N LEU A 294 -7.69 -23.19 16.63
CA LEU A 294 -7.78 -24.55 17.16
C LEU A 294 -9.23 -25.06 17.13
N SER A 295 -10.21 -24.20 17.43
CA SER A 295 -11.62 -24.57 17.32
C SER A 295 -12.05 -24.87 15.88
N GLU A 296 -11.54 -24.10 14.91
CA GLU A 296 -11.82 -24.30 13.49
C GLU A 296 -11.08 -25.53 12.92
N ASN A 297 -9.91 -25.88 13.46
CA ASN A 297 -9.05 -26.95 12.97
C ASN A 297 -8.41 -27.76 14.13
N PRO A 298 -9.19 -28.58 14.85
CA PRO A 298 -8.76 -29.21 16.12
C PRO A 298 -7.63 -30.25 15.95
N LYS A 299 -7.36 -30.69 14.72
CA LYS A 299 -6.29 -31.65 14.42
C LYS A 299 -4.91 -30.99 14.27
N ILE A 300 -4.85 -29.67 14.11
CA ILE A 300 -3.59 -28.95 13.91
C ILE A 300 -2.94 -28.68 15.28
N PRO A 301 -1.68 -29.08 15.51
CA PRO A 301 -1.01 -28.84 16.78
C PRO A 301 -0.91 -27.34 17.10
N ARG A 302 -1.20 -26.96 18.36
CA ARG A 302 -1.12 -25.57 18.85
C ARG A 302 0.16 -24.84 18.44
N GLN A 303 1.31 -25.53 18.52
CA GLN A 303 2.63 -24.99 18.20
C GLN A 303 2.73 -24.45 16.77
N VAL A 304 1.93 -24.96 15.83
CA VAL A 304 1.86 -24.45 14.45
C VAL A 304 1.34 -23.02 14.43
N TYR A 305 0.30 -22.73 15.21
CA TYR A 305 -0.29 -21.39 15.33
C TYR A 305 0.58 -20.45 16.17
N GLU A 306 1.20 -20.94 17.24
CA GLU A 306 2.13 -20.16 18.05
C GLU A 306 3.29 -19.61 17.22
N LYS A 307 3.97 -20.48 16.46
CA LYS A 307 5.06 -20.08 15.54
C LYS A 307 4.57 -19.13 14.45
N ALA A 308 3.36 -19.31 13.94
CA ALA A 308 2.80 -18.44 12.93
C ALA A 308 2.65 -16.99 13.43
N VAL A 309 2.14 -16.79 14.65
CA VAL A 309 1.93 -15.44 15.22
C VAL A 309 3.18 -14.85 15.88
N SER A 310 4.10 -15.67 16.40
CA SER A 310 5.32 -15.20 17.07
C SER A 310 6.46 -14.92 16.10
N GLU A 311 6.64 -15.78 15.10
CA GLU A 311 7.84 -15.84 14.24
C GLU A 311 7.52 -15.60 12.76
N CYS A 312 6.24 -15.42 12.39
CA CYS A 312 5.80 -15.39 11.00
C CYS A 312 6.24 -16.66 10.22
N LEU A 313 6.24 -17.80 10.91
CA LEU A 313 6.65 -19.10 10.36
C LEU A 313 5.43 -20.00 10.20
N LEU A 314 5.11 -20.37 8.95
CA LEU A 314 4.01 -21.27 8.64
C LEU A 314 4.59 -22.68 8.45
N ASN A 315 4.31 -23.57 9.41
CA ASN A 315 4.75 -24.96 9.36
C ASN A 315 3.87 -25.83 8.47
N GLY A 316 4.32 -27.05 8.16
CA GLY A 316 3.69 -28.01 7.23
C GLY A 316 2.17 -28.13 7.33
N ASP A 317 1.61 -28.26 8.53
CA ASP A 317 0.17 -28.43 8.75
C ASP A 317 -0.64 -27.13 8.61
N PHE A 318 0.02 -25.96 8.54
CA PHE A 318 -0.66 -24.67 8.46
C PHE A 318 -1.47 -24.58 7.17
N VAL A 319 -2.77 -24.28 7.28
CA VAL A 319 -3.70 -24.24 6.16
C VAL A 319 -3.78 -22.83 5.57
N LEU A 320 -3.62 -22.74 4.24
CA LEU A 320 -3.74 -21.52 3.45
C LEU A 320 -5.01 -21.53 2.61
N HIS A 321 -5.65 -20.36 2.47
CA HIS A 321 -6.83 -20.19 1.61
C HIS A 321 -6.43 -19.65 0.24
N SER A 322 -6.52 -20.48 -0.79
CA SER A 322 -6.18 -20.08 -2.16
C SER A 322 -7.25 -19.18 -2.80
N GLU A 323 -6.87 -18.51 -3.88
CA GLU A 323 -7.78 -17.68 -4.68
C GLU A 323 -8.96 -18.43 -5.30
N HIS A 324 -8.85 -19.76 -5.42
CA HIS A 324 -9.89 -20.64 -5.95
C HIS A 324 -10.78 -21.24 -4.85
N GLY A 325 -10.65 -20.78 -3.61
CA GLY A 325 -11.43 -21.30 -2.47
C GLY A 325 -10.91 -22.62 -1.88
N ASN A 326 -9.88 -23.23 -2.48
CA ASN A 326 -9.27 -24.44 -1.94
C ASN A 326 -8.43 -24.16 -0.69
N LEU A 327 -8.50 -25.07 0.28
CA LEU A 327 -7.63 -25.11 1.45
C LEU A 327 -6.38 -25.93 1.13
N ILE A 328 -5.19 -25.35 1.34
CA ILE A 328 -3.91 -25.97 0.98
C ILE A 328 -2.96 -25.86 2.18
N THR A 329 -2.49 -27.00 2.70
CA THR A 329 -1.45 -27.02 3.74
C THR A 329 -0.09 -26.58 3.19
N VAL A 330 0.78 -26.04 4.03
CA VAL A 330 2.17 -25.71 3.63
C VAL A 330 2.91 -26.94 3.07
N ASP A 331 2.71 -28.13 3.63
CA ASP A 331 3.33 -29.36 3.12
C ASP A 331 2.89 -29.71 1.70
N ALA A 332 1.58 -29.69 1.44
CA ALA A 332 1.04 -29.89 0.08
C ALA A 332 1.57 -28.85 -0.92
N LEU A 333 1.72 -27.60 -0.46
CA LEU A 333 2.22 -26.50 -1.27
C LEU A 333 3.71 -26.68 -1.61
N LEU A 334 4.55 -27.00 -0.63
CA LEU A 334 5.99 -27.23 -0.80
C LEU A 334 6.30 -28.55 -1.52
N GLY A 335 5.45 -29.56 -1.37
CA GLY A 335 5.59 -30.85 -2.05
C GLY A 335 5.31 -30.80 -3.56
N ASN A 336 4.72 -29.69 -4.06
CA ASN A 336 4.34 -29.49 -5.46
C ASN A 336 4.66 -28.05 -5.93
N PRO A 337 5.94 -27.62 -5.91
CA PRO A 337 6.30 -26.22 -6.12
C PRO A 337 5.96 -25.68 -7.52
N GLU A 338 6.08 -26.49 -8.58
CA GLU A 338 5.70 -26.05 -9.94
C GLU A 338 4.19 -25.79 -10.07
N LYS A 339 3.36 -26.52 -9.33
CA LYS A 339 1.90 -26.34 -9.35
C LYS A 339 1.48 -25.05 -8.66
N TYR A 340 2.14 -24.69 -7.56
CA TYR A 340 1.66 -23.63 -6.66
C TYR A 340 2.49 -22.34 -6.72
N HIS A 341 3.66 -22.32 -7.36
CA HIS A 341 4.47 -21.11 -7.48
C HIS A 341 3.67 -19.95 -8.10
N ALA A 342 3.84 -18.74 -7.55
CA ALA A 342 3.20 -17.49 -7.98
C ALA A 342 1.66 -17.44 -7.88
N LEU A 343 1.00 -18.49 -7.36
CA LEU A 343 -0.43 -18.46 -7.06
C LEU A 343 -0.76 -17.48 -5.93
N ARG A 344 -2.03 -17.06 -5.91
CA ARG A 344 -2.53 -16.09 -4.94
C ARG A 344 -3.35 -16.73 -3.82
N PHE A 345 -3.29 -16.09 -2.66
CA PHE A 345 -3.92 -16.53 -1.43
C PHE A 345 -4.53 -15.34 -0.67
N LYS A 346 -5.40 -15.64 0.29
CA LYS A 346 -5.76 -14.69 1.36
C LYS A 346 -4.57 -14.47 2.30
N ASP A 347 -4.65 -13.48 3.18
CA ASP A 347 -3.64 -13.36 4.25
C ASP A 347 -3.63 -14.64 5.11
N PRO A 348 -2.45 -15.21 5.43
CA PRO A 348 -2.36 -16.43 6.22
C PRO A 348 -2.96 -16.33 7.63
N LEU A 349 -2.82 -15.18 8.31
CA LEU A 349 -3.28 -15.05 9.70
C LEU A 349 -4.68 -14.44 9.79
N GLU A 350 -5.01 -13.52 8.89
CA GLU A 350 -6.28 -12.78 8.83
C GLU A 350 -6.93 -12.94 7.44
N PRO A 351 -7.41 -14.13 7.07
CA PRO A 351 -7.97 -14.40 5.74
C PRO A 351 -9.17 -13.52 5.38
N GLU A 352 -9.84 -12.92 6.37
CA GLU A 352 -10.93 -11.96 6.20
C GLU A 352 -10.46 -10.51 6.01
N TYR A 353 -9.16 -10.23 6.15
CA TYR A 353 -8.59 -8.90 5.98
C TYR A 353 -8.93 -8.30 4.60
N GLY A 354 -9.26 -7.00 4.58
CA GLY A 354 -9.65 -6.30 3.36
C GLY A 354 -10.90 -6.89 2.70
N ASN A 355 -11.90 -7.29 3.50
CA ASN A 355 -13.13 -7.98 3.06
C ASN A 355 -12.84 -9.32 2.35
N GLY A 356 -11.85 -10.06 2.84
CA GLY A 356 -11.49 -11.38 2.30
C GLY A 356 -10.80 -11.34 0.94
N ASN A 357 -10.20 -10.21 0.58
CA ASN A 357 -9.50 -10.04 -0.70
C ASN A 357 -8.29 -10.98 -0.81
N ILE A 358 -8.06 -11.46 -2.03
CA ILE A 358 -6.86 -12.19 -2.40
C ILE A 358 -5.70 -11.20 -2.55
N LEU A 359 -4.75 -11.26 -1.62
CA LEU A 359 -3.72 -10.23 -1.44
C LEU A 359 -2.36 -10.79 -1.01
N ALA A 360 -2.22 -12.11 -0.94
CA ALA A 360 -0.95 -12.77 -0.74
C ALA A 360 -0.54 -13.52 -2.01
N TRP A 361 0.77 -13.72 -2.19
CA TRP A 361 1.33 -14.53 -3.27
C TRP A 361 2.52 -15.32 -2.76
N VAL A 362 2.73 -16.51 -3.31
CA VAL A 362 3.75 -17.46 -2.84
C VAL A 362 4.97 -17.49 -3.77
N ASN A 363 6.17 -17.46 -3.19
CA ASN A 363 7.43 -17.64 -3.90
C ASN A 363 8.11 -18.95 -3.50
N LEU A 364 8.08 -19.91 -4.43
CA LEU A 364 8.66 -21.25 -4.30
C LEU A 364 9.88 -21.51 -5.18
N LYS A 365 10.40 -20.49 -5.86
CA LYS A 365 11.60 -20.60 -6.72
C LYS A 365 12.80 -19.93 -6.06
N VAL A 366 12.90 -20.08 -4.74
CA VAL A 366 13.95 -19.51 -3.89
C VAL A 366 14.35 -20.54 -2.83
N GLU A 367 15.58 -20.46 -2.34
CA GLU A 367 16.09 -21.42 -1.35
C GLU A 367 15.22 -21.44 -0.07
N LYS A 368 14.78 -20.26 0.38
CA LYS A 368 13.89 -20.09 1.52
C LYS A 368 12.49 -19.68 1.04
N PRO A 369 11.55 -20.63 0.85
CA PRO A 369 10.22 -20.33 0.35
C PRO A 369 9.44 -19.44 1.30
N TYR A 370 8.61 -18.56 0.75
CA TYR A 370 7.80 -17.64 1.54
C TYR A 370 6.47 -17.33 0.87
N ILE A 371 5.51 -16.88 1.67
CA ILE A 371 4.30 -16.20 1.21
C ILE A 371 4.36 -14.73 1.61
N ASN A 372 4.13 -13.84 0.65
CA ASN A 372 4.14 -12.39 0.87
C ASN A 372 2.72 -11.84 0.79
N SER A 373 2.20 -11.41 1.93
CA SER A 373 0.89 -10.77 2.07
C SER A 373 1.03 -9.24 2.00
N PHE A 374 0.11 -8.58 1.31
CA PHE A 374 0.01 -7.12 1.29
C PHE A 374 -0.85 -6.55 2.45
N ALA A 375 -1.28 -7.40 3.40
CA ALA A 375 -2.02 -6.95 4.58
C ALA A 375 -1.18 -5.99 5.42
N HIS A 376 -1.84 -5.01 6.05
CA HIS A 376 -1.25 -4.08 7.02
C HIS A 376 -0.03 -3.26 6.56
N GLY A 377 0.24 -3.18 5.26
CA GLY A 377 1.43 -2.51 4.69
C GLY A 377 2.49 -3.48 4.14
N GLY A 378 2.28 -4.79 4.29
CA GLY A 378 3.17 -5.83 3.79
C GLY A 378 3.76 -6.68 4.91
N ILE A 379 3.65 -8.00 4.78
CA ILE A 379 4.26 -8.97 5.70
C ILE A 379 4.68 -10.23 4.93
N LYS A 380 5.84 -10.76 5.27
CA LYS A 380 6.39 -11.99 4.68
C LYS A 380 6.35 -13.09 5.74
N TYR A 381 5.78 -14.23 5.38
CA TYR A 381 5.81 -15.42 6.21
C TYR A 381 6.70 -16.48 5.57
N SER A 382 7.62 -17.02 6.36
CA SER A 382 8.49 -18.12 5.94
C SER A 382 7.69 -19.42 5.91
N LEU A 383 7.97 -20.29 4.93
CA LEU A 383 7.33 -21.59 4.79
C LEU A 383 8.30 -22.69 5.20
N MET A 384 7.86 -23.59 6.08
CA MET A 384 8.69 -24.69 6.60
C MET A 384 7.86 -25.97 6.63
N GLY A 385 8.09 -26.85 5.67
CA GLY A 385 7.42 -28.15 5.63
C GLY A 385 7.97 -29.14 6.64
N SER A 386 7.34 -30.31 6.73
CA SER A 386 7.91 -31.48 7.38
C SER A 386 9.26 -31.87 6.74
N GLU A 387 10.11 -32.54 7.50
CA GLU A 387 11.47 -32.89 7.06
C GLU A 387 11.49 -33.62 5.69
N PRO A 388 10.63 -34.64 5.42
CA PRO A 388 10.61 -35.29 4.12
C PRO A 388 10.21 -34.35 2.97
N VAL A 389 9.23 -33.48 3.21
CA VAL A 389 8.76 -32.51 2.21
C VAL A 389 9.83 -31.47 1.92
N MET A 390 10.53 -30.99 2.95
CA MET A 390 11.61 -30.02 2.80
C MET A 390 12.82 -30.60 2.07
N LYS A 391 13.18 -31.85 2.35
CA LYS A 391 14.21 -32.54 1.59
C LYS A 391 13.86 -32.60 0.10
N LYS A 392 12.63 -33.03 -0.22
CA LYS A 392 12.13 -33.06 -1.61
C LYS A 392 12.12 -31.68 -2.27
N TYR A 393 11.66 -30.66 -1.54
CA TYR A 393 11.67 -29.27 -2.02
C TYR A 393 13.09 -28.80 -2.35
N MET A 394 14.05 -29.06 -1.48
CA MET A 394 15.46 -28.65 -1.67
C MET A 394 16.11 -29.39 -2.84
N GLU A 395 15.82 -30.68 -3.01
CA GLU A 395 16.26 -31.45 -4.18
C GLU A 395 15.70 -30.88 -5.49
N HIS A 396 14.41 -30.54 -5.51
CA HIS A 396 13.76 -29.88 -6.65
C HIS A 396 14.39 -28.52 -6.95
N PHE A 397 14.55 -27.68 -5.93
CA PHE A 397 15.15 -26.35 -6.07
C PHE A 397 16.58 -26.43 -6.64
N LYS A 398 17.41 -27.35 -6.15
CA LYS A 398 18.77 -27.57 -6.68
C LYS A 398 18.75 -27.94 -8.16
N LYS A 399 17.93 -28.91 -8.57
CA LYS A 399 17.77 -29.30 -9.98
C LYS A 399 17.39 -28.12 -10.86
N MET A 400 16.40 -27.33 -10.44
CA MET A 400 15.99 -26.12 -11.16
C MET A 400 17.12 -25.09 -11.32
N THR A 401 17.91 -24.87 -10.26
CA THR A 401 19.03 -23.92 -10.32
C THR A 401 20.17 -24.40 -11.23
N GLU A 402 20.44 -25.71 -11.25
CA GLU A 402 21.43 -26.30 -12.15
C GLU A 402 21.01 -26.20 -13.61
N GLU A 403 19.74 -26.43 -13.93
CA GLU A 403 19.19 -26.28 -15.28
C GLU A 403 19.27 -24.83 -15.78
N LYS A 404 18.93 -23.85 -14.92
CA LYS A 404 19.10 -22.42 -15.24
C LYS A 404 20.55 -22.06 -15.54
N ASN A 405 21.49 -22.55 -14.73
CA ASN A 405 22.91 -22.29 -14.92
C ASN A 405 23.47 -22.96 -16.19
N LYS A 406 22.95 -24.13 -16.56
CA LYS A 406 23.27 -24.80 -17.84
C LYS A 406 22.68 -24.07 -19.04
N GLY A 407 21.48 -23.49 -18.91
CA GLY A 407 20.85 -22.65 -19.93
C GLY A 407 21.64 -21.37 -20.20
N HIS A 408 22.01 -20.62 -19.15
CA HIS A 408 22.86 -19.42 -19.30
C HIS A 408 24.21 -19.72 -19.95
N LYS A 409 24.87 -20.83 -19.60
CA LYS A 409 26.13 -21.25 -20.25
C LYS A 409 25.96 -21.63 -21.73
N LYS A 410 24.80 -22.16 -22.13
CA LYS A 410 24.50 -22.44 -23.54
C LYS A 410 24.24 -21.15 -24.32
N ASP A 411 23.52 -20.20 -23.75
CA ASP A 411 23.24 -18.90 -24.39
C ASP A 411 24.52 -18.05 -24.52
N GLU A 412 25.44 -18.10 -23.55
CA GLU A 412 26.78 -17.50 -23.66
C GLU A 412 27.64 -18.18 -24.75
N MET A 413 27.56 -19.51 -24.91
CA MET A 413 28.30 -20.21 -25.98
C MET A 413 27.74 -19.95 -27.38
N VAL A 414 26.45 -19.63 -27.52
CA VAL A 414 25.84 -19.26 -28.81
C VAL A 414 26.15 -17.80 -29.16
N SER A 415 26.25 -16.90 -28.18
CA SER A 415 26.63 -15.49 -28.37
C SER A 415 28.11 -15.28 -28.76
N VAL A 416 29.00 -16.25 -28.53
CA VAL A 416 30.42 -16.18 -28.93
C VAL A 416 30.65 -16.77 -30.33
N ARG A 417 29.59 -17.22 -31.02
CA ARG A 417 29.66 -17.78 -32.38
C ARG A 417 28.74 -17.08 -33.41
N SER A 418 28.29 -15.86 -33.13
CA SER A 418 27.55 -15.02 -34.09
C SER A 418 28.31 -13.75 -34.42
#